data_AF-A0AAV1VEL2-F1
#
_entry.id   AF-A0AAV1VEL2-F1
#
_cell.length_a   1.000
_cell.length_b   1.000
_cell.length_c   1.000
_cell.angle_alpha   90.00
_cell.angle_beta   90.00
_cell.angle_gamma   90.00
#
_symmetry.space_group_name_H-M   'P 1'
#
loop_
_entity.id
_entity.type
_entity.pdbx_description
1 polymer ?
#
loop_
_entity_poly.entity_id
_entity_poly.type
_entity_poly.pdbx_seq_one_letter_code
_entity_poly.pdbx_strand_id
1 'polypeptide(L)'
;MEVDSLGGCKYLLLIVDEGSGCIKGCSLRAKSESEECIKKYNLVVQAQFNYKVKFVRYDGAREFAANSLKAFYNDQEIEQKLPFYKRNGSAARWNGQFGPL
;
A
#
# COMPACT_ATOMS: atom_id res chain seq x y z
N MET A 1 12.84 -14.12 -17.44
CA MET A 1 13.71 -12.95 -17.67
C MET A 1 13.05 -11.83 -16.91
N GLU A 2 13.56 -11.48 -15.72
CA GLU A 2 12.97 -10.40 -14.91
C GLU A 2 13.28 -9.09 -15.63
N VAL A 3 12.26 -8.44 -16.18
CA VAL A 3 12.42 -7.18 -16.92
C VAL A 3 12.60 -6.08 -15.88
N ASP A 4 13.84 -5.62 -15.70
CA ASP A 4 14.11 -4.43 -14.90
C ASP A 4 13.33 -3.24 -15.48
N SER A 5 12.37 -2.71 -14.71
CA SER A 5 11.68 -1.49 -15.07
C SER A 5 12.68 -0.32 -15.14
N LEU A 6 12.44 0.65 -16.03
CA LEU A 6 13.23 1.88 -16.19
C LEU A 6 13.53 2.52 -14.82
N GLY A 7 14.73 2.28 -14.26
CA GLY A 7 15.17 2.79 -12.95
C GLY A 7 15.60 1.75 -11.91
N GLY A 8 15.58 0.45 -12.23
CA GLY A 8 16.02 -0.63 -11.32
C GLY A 8 15.04 -0.96 -10.19
N CYS A 9 13.79 -0.53 -10.33
CA CYS A 9 12.71 -0.84 -9.39
C CYS A 9 12.09 -2.19 -9.74
N LYS A 10 12.16 -3.16 -8.82
CA LYS A 10 11.69 -4.53 -9.01
C LYS A 10 10.28 -4.78 -8.49
N TYR A 11 9.76 -3.89 -7.65
CA TYR A 11 8.47 -4.05 -7.01
C TYR A 11 7.60 -2.82 -7.21
N LEU A 12 6.30 -3.02 -7.40
CA LEU A 12 5.31 -1.96 -7.44
C LEU A 12 4.37 -2.14 -6.24
N LEU A 13 4.34 -1.16 -5.35
CA LEU A 13 3.34 -1.10 -4.29
C LEU A 13 2.17 -0.24 -4.78
N LEU A 14 0.98 -0.84 -4.85
CA LEU A 14 -0.26 -0.12 -5.11
C LEU A 14 -0.96 0.22 -3.79
N ILE A 15 -1.29 1.49 -3.61
CA ILE A 15 -2.14 1.98 -2.52
C ILE A 15 -3.43 2.48 -3.16
N VAL A 16 -4.55 1.95 -2.72
CA VAL A 16 -5.89 2.35 -3.19
C VAL A 16 -6.62 3.01 -2.04
N ASP A 17 -6.91 4.29 -2.18
CA ASP A 17 -7.77 5.00 -1.25
C ASP A 17 -9.23 4.77 -1.64
N GLU A 18 -9.97 4.00 -0.84
CA GLU A 18 -11.37 3.68 -1.13
C GLU A 18 -12.32 4.88 -0.93
N GLY A 19 -11.92 5.91 -0.18
CA GLY A 19 -12.75 7.08 0.06
C GLY A 19 -12.84 8.00 -1.17
N SER A 20 -11.72 8.20 -1.84
CA SER A 20 -11.58 9.03 -3.04
C SER A 20 -11.55 8.24 -4.34
N GLY A 21 -11.30 6.93 -4.27
CA GLY A 21 -11.01 6.10 -5.44
C GLY A 21 -9.62 6.35 -6.05
N CYS A 22 -8.78 7.16 -5.40
CA CYS A 22 -7.43 7.46 -5.88
C CYS A 22 -6.51 6.26 -5.73
N ILE A 23 -5.68 6.05 -6.76
CA ILE A 23 -4.68 4.97 -6.78
C ILE A 23 -3.30 5.62 -6.83
N LYS A 24 -2.44 5.23 -5.90
CA LYS A 24 -1.04 5.63 -5.86
C LYS A 24 -0.15 4.42 -6.04
N GLY A 25 0.67 4.44 -7.09
CA GLY A 25 1.77 3.50 -7.28
C GLY A 25 3.07 4.05 -6.66
N CYS A 26 3.75 3.24 -5.86
CA CYS A 26 5.14 3.45 -5.44
C CYS A 26 6.02 2.41 -6.14
N SER A 27 6.98 2.86 -6.96
CA SER A 27 8.01 1.97 -7.50
C SER A 27 9.10 1.77 -6.44
N LEU A 28 9.34 0.53 -6.06
CA LEU A 28 10.29 0.15 -5.00
C LEU A 28 11.42 -0.69 -5.61
N ARG A 29 12.64 -0.47 -5.12
CA ARG A 29 13.81 -1.29 -5.48
C ARG A 29 13.91 -2.53 -4.60
N ALA A 30 13.55 -2.39 -3.34
CA ALA A 30 13.44 -3.50 -2.39
C ALA A 30 12.07 -3.51 -1.69
N LYS A 31 11.60 -4.70 -1.31
CA LYS A 31 10.33 -4.82 -0.60
C LYS A 31 10.31 -4.11 0.75
N SER A 32 11.46 -3.94 1.39
CA SER A 32 11.58 -3.22 2.68
C SER A 32 11.23 -1.73 2.56
N GLU A 33 11.36 -1.12 1.38
CA GLU A 33 11.00 0.29 1.15
C GLU A 33 9.47 0.53 1.18
N SER A 34 8.67 -0.54 1.15
CA SER A 34 7.21 -0.45 1.19
C SER A 34 6.72 0.20 2.49
N GLU A 35 7.36 -0.08 3.62
CA GLU A 35 7.02 0.50 4.93
C GLU A 35 7.13 2.04 4.90
N GLU A 36 8.25 2.56 4.40
CA GLU A 36 8.48 4.00 4.31
C GLU A 36 7.52 4.66 3.32
N CYS A 37 7.23 4.02 2.17
CA CYS A 37 6.28 4.59 1.21
C CYS A 37 4.87 4.70 1.80
N ILE A 38 4.43 3.69 2.57
CA ILE A 38 3.10 3.72 3.21
C ILE A 38 3.02 4.80 4.29
N LYS A 39 4.04 4.89 5.16
CA LYS A 39 4.11 5.93 6.20
C LYS A 39 4.06 7.32 5.58
N LYS A 40 4.88 7.56 4.56
CA LYS A 40 4.93 8.83 3.83
C LYS A 40 3.61 9.15 3.14
N TYR A 41 2.97 8.16 2.51
CA TYR A 41 1.66 8.35 1.88
C TYR A 41 0.60 8.74 2.91
N ASN A 42 0.54 8.06 4.06
CA ASN A 42 -0.40 8.41 5.14
C ASN A 42 -0.21 9.86 5.61
N LEU A 43 1.04 10.27 5.86
CA LEU A 43 1.34 11.64 6.28
C LEU A 43 0.95 12.67 5.23
N VAL A 44 1.21 12.39 3.94
CA VAL A 44 0.82 13.28 2.83
C VAL A 44 -0.70 13.38 2.73
N VAL A 45 -1.43 12.27 2.83
CA VAL A 45 -2.90 12.29 2.77
C VAL A 45 -3.49 13.07 3.94
N GLN A 46 -2.98 12.83 5.15
CA GLN A 46 -3.41 13.57 6.33
C GLN A 46 -3.09 15.06 6.22
N ALA A 47 -1.90 15.44 5.76
CA ALA A 47 -1.51 16.85 5.63
C ALA A 47 -2.23 17.59 4.48
N GLN A 48 -2.42 16.93 3.33
CA GLN A 48 -3.01 17.55 2.14
C GLN A 48 -4.53 17.65 2.21
N PHE A 49 -5.19 16.58 2.69
CA PHE A 49 -6.64 16.52 2.68
C PHE A 49 -7.26 16.74 4.07
N ASN A 50 -6.43 16.91 5.10
CA ASN A 50 -6.85 17.01 6.50
C ASN A 50 -7.78 15.84 6.93
N TYR A 51 -7.60 14.67 6.30
CA TYR A 51 -8.38 13.47 6.57
C TYR A 51 -7.56 12.45 7.33
N LYS A 52 -8.14 11.90 8.39
CA LYS A 52 -7.56 10.78 9.13
C LYS A 52 -7.90 9.46 8.45
N VAL A 53 -6.88 8.67 8.14
CA VAL A 53 -7.03 7.30 7.63
C VAL A 53 -7.65 6.44 8.74
N LYS A 54 -8.76 5.75 8.45
CA LYS A 54 -9.49 4.97 9.46
C LYS A 54 -9.00 3.53 9.56
N PHE A 55 -8.75 2.91 8.41
CA PHE A 55 -8.28 1.54 8.34
C PHE A 55 -7.41 1.33 7.12
N VAL A 56 -6.46 0.39 7.22
CA VAL A 56 -5.63 -0.07 6.10
C VAL A 56 -5.92 -1.55 5.85
N ARG A 57 -6.10 -1.91 4.58
CA ARG A 57 -6.22 -3.30 4.13
C ARG A 57 -4.97 -3.72 3.38
N TYR A 58 -4.46 -4.91 3.71
CA TYR A 58 -3.30 -5.51 3.03
C TYR A 58 -3.48 -7.03 2.94
N ASP A 59 -2.79 -7.67 2.00
CA ASP A 59 -2.98 -9.09 1.64
C ASP A 59 -2.44 -10.11 2.66
N GLY A 60 -2.07 -9.68 3.87
CA GLY A 60 -1.40 -10.55 4.85
C GLY A 60 0.09 -10.79 4.57
N ALA A 61 0.67 -10.12 3.57
CA ALA A 61 2.09 -10.25 3.26
C ALA A 61 2.98 -9.82 4.44
N ARG A 62 4.08 -10.55 4.67
CA ARG A 62 4.92 -10.41 5.87
C ARG A 62 5.54 -9.03 5.98
N GLU A 63 5.79 -8.38 4.85
CA GLU A 63 6.34 -7.03 4.75
C GLU A 63 5.42 -5.98 5.39
N PHE A 64 4.10 -6.22 5.42
CA PHE A 64 3.12 -5.33 6.05
C PHE A 64 2.77 -5.72 7.49
N ALA A 65 3.24 -6.88 7.96
CA ALA A 65 3.06 -7.37 9.32
C ALA A 65 4.21 -6.96 10.26
N ALA A 66 5.12 -6.08 9.81
CA ALA A 66 6.24 -5.62 10.63
C ALA A 66 5.76 -4.87 11.88
N ASN A 67 6.41 -5.13 13.03
CA ASN A 67 6.07 -4.49 14.31
C ASN A 67 6.19 -2.96 14.27
N SER A 68 7.13 -2.45 13.48
CA SER A 68 7.34 -1.02 13.22
C SER A 68 6.14 -0.37 12.51
N LEU A 69 5.55 -1.07 11.53
CA LEU A 69 4.35 -0.63 10.82
C LEU A 69 3.14 -0.67 11.76
N LYS A 70 3.02 -1.73 12.56
CA LYS A 70 1.95 -1.88 13.55
C LYS A 70 1.98 -0.80 14.63
N ALA A 71 3.16 -0.43 15.12
CA ALA A 71 3.33 0.66 16.06
C ALA A 71 2.90 2.01 15.46
N PHE A 72 3.29 2.28 14.21
CA PHE A 72 2.86 3.48 13.48
C PHE A 72 1.35 3.55 13.31
N TYR A 73 0.70 2.45 12.91
CA TYR A 73 -0.75 2.44 12.78
C TYR A 73 -1.45 2.65 14.13
N ASN A 74 -0.93 2.08 15.21
CA ASN A 74 -1.50 2.26 16.54
C ASN A 74 -1.38 3.72 17.02
N ASP A 75 -0.22 4.35 16.82
CA ASP A 75 0.02 5.78 17.12
C ASP A 75 -0.96 6.69 16.36
N GLN A 76 -1.22 6.35 15.10
CA GLN A 76 -2.14 7.08 14.22
C GLN A 76 -3.61 6.68 14.40
N GLU A 77 -3.91 5.75 15.32
CA GLU A 77 -5.24 5.15 15.55
C GLU A 77 -5.87 4.56 14.26
N ILE A 78 -5.03 3.97 13.42
CA ILE A 78 -5.40 3.31 12.17
C ILE A 78 -5.62 1.82 12.43
N GLU A 79 -6.80 1.32 12.09
CA GLU A 79 -7.14 -0.09 12.24
C GLU A 79 -6.58 -0.94 11.08
N GLN A 80 -5.89 -2.03 11.38
CA GLN A 80 -5.41 -2.96 10.36
C GLN A 80 -6.45 -4.04 10.07
N LYS A 81 -6.80 -4.22 8.81
CA LYS A 81 -7.74 -5.26 8.37
C LYS A 81 -7.09 -6.18 7.34
N LEU A 82 -7.20 -7.49 7.57
CA LEU A 82 -6.93 -8.47 6.52
C LEU A 82 -8.05 -8.41 5.47
N PRO A 83 -7.77 -8.82 4.22
CA PRO A 83 -8.78 -8.77 3.18
C PRO A 83 -9.89 -9.76 3.56
N PHE A 84 -11.12 -9.27 3.73
CA PHE A 84 -12.26 -10.16 3.77
C PHE A 84 -12.44 -10.76 2.37
N TYR A 85 -12.53 -12.09 2.30
CA TYR A 85 -12.61 -13.01 1.15
C TYR A 85 -13.37 -12.54 -0.13
N LYS A 86 -14.15 -11.45 -0.10
CA LYS A 86 -14.85 -10.89 -1.27
C LYS A 86 -14.49 -9.45 -1.66
N ARG A 87 -13.63 -8.72 -0.92
CA ARG A 87 -13.41 -7.27 -1.14
C ARG A 87 -12.03 -6.83 -1.60
N ASN A 88 -11.12 -7.76 -1.92
CA ASN A 88 -9.89 -7.42 -2.67
C ASN A 88 -10.18 -7.01 -4.12
N GLY A 89 -11.45 -7.03 -4.55
CA GLY A 89 -11.87 -6.82 -5.94
C GLY A 89 -11.33 -5.55 -6.59
N SER A 90 -11.15 -4.43 -5.88
CA SER A 90 -10.61 -3.20 -6.49
C SER A 90 -9.11 -3.34 -6.80
N ALA A 91 -8.28 -3.69 -5.81
CA ALA A 91 -6.84 -3.87 -6.02
C ALA A 91 -6.51 -5.07 -6.90
N ALA A 92 -7.25 -6.18 -6.76
CA ALA A 92 -7.09 -7.37 -7.60
C ALA A 92 -7.53 -7.13 -9.06
N ARG A 93 -8.55 -6.29 -9.29
CA ARG A 93 -8.96 -5.88 -10.65
C ARG A 93 -7.88 -5.06 -11.34
N TRP A 94 -7.18 -4.19 -10.61
CA TRP A 94 -6.05 -3.45 -11.16
C TRP A 94 -4.80 -4.32 -11.37
N ASN A 95 -4.51 -5.27 -10.47
CA ASN A 95 -3.43 -6.25 -10.69
C ASN A 95 -3.65 -7.11 -11.94
N GLY A 96 -4.91 -7.42 -12.29
CA GLY A 96 -5.23 -8.11 -13.54
C GLY A 96 -5.10 -7.23 -14.79
N GLN A 97 -5.31 -5.92 -14.67
CA GLN A 97 -5.19 -4.99 -15.80
C GLN A 97 -3.75 -4.52 -16.05
N PHE A 98 -2.90 -4.56 -15.02
CA PHE A 98 -1.46 -4.29 -15.08
C PHE A 98 -0.62 -5.58 -14.90
N GLY A 99 -1.15 -6.71 -15.38
CA GLY A 99 -0.47 -8.02 -15.36
C GLY A 99 0.91 -8.02 -16.04
N PRO A 100 1.72 -9.06 -15.78
CA PRO A 100 3.15 -8.97 -15.51
C PRO A 100 3.98 -8.48 -16.70
N LEU A 101 5.03 -7.70 -16.39
CA LEU A 101 6.20 -7.57 -17.27
C LEU A 101 6.98 -8.90 -17.30
#